data_AF-A0A7Y4YMQ6-F1
#
_entry.id   AF-A0A7Y4YMQ6-F1
#
_cell.length_a   1.000
_cell.length_b   1.000
_cell.length_c   1.000
_cell.angle_alpha   90.00
_cell.angle_beta   90.00
_cell.angle_gamma   90.00
#
_symmetry.space_group_name_H-M   'P 1'
#
loop_
_entity.id
_entity.type
_entity.pdbx_description
1 polymer ?
#
loop_
_entity_poly.entity_id
_entity_poly.type
_entity_poly.pdbx_seq_one_letter_code
_entity_poly.pdbx_strand_id
1 'polypeptide(L)'
;MTLLNQIFTWIKRFAEQLRFTLGSTAFILAFAAINATLYQLPLYRFAFSELDAASLPGVLVVLTLFVIVMLLTVLVLFLFALISQRLLKPLAMFFAFGNALAIYFIQTYQVVLDKAMMGNVFNTNTSEAGSYLHSAFFIHLLLFGVLPMWLISRINLRHTPRLRIVATLLLSLVLGIGWIYANAPSWLWIDKHARKLGGMMMPWSYVINSARYQTEKMMQSRTLEKLPPAHFIAQGKTVVVLVIGESARAANFSLYGYARNTNPLLTEAGSIALKNAHSCSTYTTASVQCMLAHVDTSSTLIHNYEALPSYLQSNGVEVIWVSHNWGEPPLKVGTYLNASELRKDCQGADCEFDEVMLTGLEKRIAQSTHEKVFVVLHQAGSHGPDYFHHYPADAEKFSPVCRSVQTQECTSDELTNAYDNTLVYTDRFLSKTITLLRSIPNTATLMMYASDHGESLGEHGLYLHGTPYSLAPDVQKDIPYIVWMSPTFKKAKTLAADAALSHAQHAHETIFHSVMGAFDMRSDIYKPQLDIFSDAPGSHKQK
;
A
#
# COMPACT_ATOMS: atom_id res chain seq x y z
N MET A 1 -34.38 3.72 32.14
CA MET A 1 -35.29 3.61 30.97
C MET A 1 -36.02 4.91 30.60
N THR A 2 -36.00 5.97 31.43
CA THR A 2 -36.77 7.22 31.22
C THR A 2 -36.02 8.31 30.46
N LEU A 3 -34.70 8.49 30.68
CA LEU A 3 -33.90 9.51 30.00
C LEU A 3 -33.72 9.24 28.49
N LEU A 4 -33.40 7.99 28.13
CA LEU A 4 -33.26 7.56 26.73
C LEU A 4 -34.55 7.75 25.93
N ASN A 5 -35.71 7.44 26.52
CA ASN A 5 -37.01 7.65 25.87
C ASN A 5 -37.37 9.13 25.70
N GLN A 6 -37.00 9.98 26.67
CA GLN A 6 -37.17 11.44 26.56
C GLN A 6 -36.26 12.04 25.48
N ILE A 7 -35.01 11.59 25.39
CA ILE A 7 -34.10 11.98 24.31
C ILE A 7 -34.66 11.52 22.96
N PHE A 8 -35.16 10.28 22.85
CA PHE A 8 -35.72 9.76 21.60
C PHE A 8 -36.96 10.53 21.14
N THR A 9 -37.85 10.89 22.07
CA THR A 9 -39.06 11.69 21.78
C THR A 9 -38.72 13.14 21.43
N TRP A 10 -37.73 13.72 22.08
CA TRP A 10 -37.21 15.05 21.72
C TRP A 10 -36.56 15.06 20.33
N ILE A 11 -35.68 14.10 20.04
CA ILE A 11 -35.06 13.92 18.72
C ILE A 11 -36.15 13.74 17.66
N LYS A 12 -37.20 12.95 17.93
CA LYS A 12 -38.31 12.74 16.98
C LYS A 12 -39.08 14.04 16.70
N ARG A 13 -39.42 14.82 17.73
CA ARG A 13 -40.11 16.13 17.58
C ARG A 13 -39.23 17.14 16.84
N PHE A 14 -37.95 17.23 17.19
CA PHE A 14 -36.99 18.08 16.49
C PHE A 14 -36.82 17.66 15.02
N ALA A 15 -36.77 16.35 14.75
CA ALA A 15 -36.70 15.80 13.39
C ALA A 15 -37.95 16.10 12.54
N GLU A 16 -39.12 16.18 13.16
CA GLU A 16 -40.37 16.55 12.49
C GLU A 16 -40.41 18.03 12.11
N GLN A 17 -39.77 18.90 12.90
CA GLN A 17 -39.63 20.33 12.62
C GLN A 17 -38.64 20.64 11.47
N LEU A 18 -37.72 19.72 11.15
CA LEU A 18 -36.69 19.88 10.11
C LEU A 18 -37.09 19.36 8.71
N ARG A 19 -38.39 19.29 8.39
CA ARG A 19 -38.85 18.83 7.07
C ARG A 19 -38.93 19.98 6.07
N PHE A 20 -37.95 20.04 5.16
CA PHE A 20 -37.92 21.01 4.07
C PHE A 20 -38.44 20.39 2.78
N THR A 21 -39.22 21.15 1.99
CA THR A 21 -39.63 20.70 0.66
C THR A 21 -38.80 21.41 -0.40
N LEU A 22 -38.08 20.65 -1.24
CA LEU A 22 -37.21 21.16 -2.29
C LEU A 22 -37.58 20.55 -3.63
N GLY A 23 -37.56 21.37 -4.69
CA GLY A 23 -37.60 20.84 -6.06
C GLY A 23 -36.28 20.12 -6.37
N SER A 24 -36.34 19.07 -7.20
CA SER A 24 -35.18 18.25 -7.56
C SER A 24 -34.00 19.06 -8.11
N THR A 25 -34.24 20.09 -8.93
CA THR A 25 -33.17 20.95 -9.45
C THR A 25 -32.50 21.77 -8.35
N ALA A 26 -33.27 22.35 -7.43
CA ALA A 26 -32.74 23.11 -6.30
C ALA A 26 -31.96 22.21 -5.34
N PHE A 27 -32.44 20.99 -5.10
CA PHE A 27 -31.72 19.99 -4.31
C PHE A 27 -30.36 19.66 -4.91
N ILE A 28 -30.29 19.41 -6.23
CA ILE A 28 -29.03 19.08 -6.91
C ILE A 28 -28.01 20.21 -6.79
N LEU A 29 -28.42 21.45 -7.08
CA LEU A 29 -27.55 22.62 -6.99
C LEU A 29 -27.07 22.88 -5.56
N ALA A 30 -27.98 22.78 -4.58
CA ALA A 30 -27.64 22.95 -3.18
C ALA A 30 -26.66 21.88 -2.69
N PHE A 31 -26.92 20.61 -3.01
CA PHE A 31 -26.01 19.53 -2.65
C PHE A 31 -24.64 19.67 -3.33
N ALA A 32 -24.60 20.05 -4.60
CA ALA A 32 -23.33 20.26 -5.31
C ALA A 32 -22.51 21.41 -4.70
N ALA A 33 -23.16 22.51 -4.31
CA ALA A 33 -22.50 23.62 -3.62
C ALA A 33 -21.99 23.20 -2.22
N ILE A 34 -22.79 22.45 -1.46
CA ILE A 34 -22.38 21.87 -0.17
C ILE A 34 -21.19 20.90 -0.36
N ASN A 35 -21.23 20.06 -1.40
CA ASN A 35 -20.14 19.15 -1.73
C ASN A 35 -18.84 19.92 -2.04
N ALA A 36 -18.94 20.93 -2.90
CA ALA A 36 -17.80 21.73 -3.31
C ALA A 36 -17.24 22.59 -2.16
N THR A 37 -18.06 23.01 -1.20
CA THR A 37 -17.59 23.82 -0.05
C THR A 37 -17.04 22.96 1.08
N LEU A 38 -17.84 22.01 1.60
CA LEU A 38 -17.52 21.29 2.84
C LEU A 38 -16.58 20.12 2.62
N TYR A 39 -16.77 19.37 1.53
CA TYR A 39 -16.08 18.08 1.35
C TYR A 39 -14.79 18.17 0.52
N GLN A 40 -14.35 19.38 0.14
CA GLN A 40 -13.14 19.60 -0.65
C GLN A 40 -12.01 20.25 0.16
N LEU A 41 -12.08 20.22 1.49
CA LEU A 41 -11.06 20.85 2.34
C LEU A 41 -9.63 20.38 2.02
N PRO A 42 -9.34 19.08 1.78
CA PRO A 42 -8.00 18.65 1.38
C PRO A 42 -7.54 19.26 0.04
N LEU A 43 -8.43 19.31 -0.96
CA LEU A 43 -8.17 19.89 -2.27
C LEU A 43 -7.77 21.36 -2.15
N TYR A 44 -8.51 22.14 -1.36
CA TYR A 44 -8.22 23.57 -1.19
C TYR A 44 -6.97 23.82 -0.37
N ARG A 45 -6.73 23.04 0.69
CA ARG A 45 -5.48 23.13 1.46
C ARG A 45 -4.27 22.90 0.58
N PHE A 46 -4.31 21.90 -0.29
CA PHE A 46 -3.25 21.65 -1.26
C PHE A 46 -3.10 22.79 -2.28
N ALA A 47 -4.20 23.32 -2.81
CA ALA A 47 -4.13 24.45 -3.72
C ALA A 47 -3.50 25.68 -3.04
N PHE A 48 -3.87 25.99 -1.80
CA PHE A 48 -3.32 27.10 -1.04
C PHE A 48 -1.87 26.92 -0.60
N SER A 49 -1.36 25.69 -0.46
CA SER A 49 0.06 25.46 -0.16
C SER A 49 0.98 25.68 -1.35
N GLU A 50 0.46 25.53 -2.58
CA GLU A 50 1.21 25.65 -3.83
C GLU A 50 1.01 27.00 -4.54
N LEU A 51 0.08 27.83 -4.05
CA LEU A 51 -0.30 29.10 -4.64
C LEU A 51 -0.15 30.23 -3.63
N ASP A 52 0.22 31.42 -4.12
CA ASP A 52 0.02 32.64 -3.34
C ASP A 52 -1.48 32.96 -3.28
N ALA A 53 -2.11 32.60 -2.15
CA ALA A 53 -3.53 32.75 -1.92
C ALA A 53 -4.02 34.21 -1.94
N ALA A 54 -3.12 35.19 -1.77
CA ALA A 54 -3.45 36.61 -1.85
C ALA A 54 -3.42 37.15 -3.30
N SER A 55 -2.86 36.39 -4.23
CA SER A 55 -2.77 36.78 -5.63
C SER A 55 -4.08 36.50 -6.38
N LEU A 56 -4.46 37.39 -7.30
CA LEU A 56 -5.63 37.18 -8.18
C LEU A 56 -5.56 35.84 -8.94
N PRO A 57 -4.42 35.42 -9.54
CA PRO A 57 -4.31 34.12 -10.18
C PRO A 57 -4.56 32.95 -9.22
N GLY A 58 -4.04 33.01 -7.99
CA GLY A 58 -4.26 31.97 -6.98
C GLY A 58 -5.74 31.81 -6.62
N VAL A 59 -6.44 32.92 -6.41
CA VAL A 59 -7.89 32.92 -6.16
C VAL A 59 -8.66 32.34 -7.34
N LEU A 60 -8.32 32.73 -8.57
CA LEU A 60 -8.98 32.23 -9.78
C LEU A 60 -8.80 30.72 -9.96
N VAL A 61 -7.62 30.16 -9.62
CA VAL A 61 -7.39 28.71 -9.63
C VAL A 61 -8.31 28.01 -8.64
N VAL A 62 -8.38 28.47 -7.39
CA VAL A 62 -9.23 27.87 -6.36
C VAL A 62 -10.71 27.94 -6.73
N LEU A 63 -11.18 29.09 -7.26
CA LEU A 63 -12.54 29.23 -7.77
C LEU A 63 -12.80 28.29 -8.95
N THR A 64 -11.81 28.07 -9.81
CA THR A 64 -11.92 27.13 -10.94
C THR A 64 -12.03 25.69 -10.45
N LEU A 65 -11.26 25.29 -9.43
CA LEU A 65 -11.40 23.97 -8.80
C LEU A 65 -12.79 23.79 -8.17
N PHE A 66 -13.30 24.82 -7.48
CA PHE A 66 -14.67 24.84 -6.94
C PHE A 66 -15.71 24.61 -8.04
N VAL A 67 -15.60 25.35 -9.16
CA VAL A 67 -16.52 25.23 -10.30
C VAL A 67 -16.42 23.84 -10.94
N ILE A 68 -15.22 23.27 -11.09
CA ILE A 68 -15.03 21.91 -11.63
C ILE A 68 -15.75 20.87 -10.75
N VAL A 69 -15.51 20.89 -9.44
CA VAL A 69 -16.16 19.95 -8.51
C VAL A 69 -17.68 20.10 -8.56
N MET A 70 -18.17 21.35 -8.50
CA MET A 70 -19.60 21.65 -8.59
C MET A 70 -20.20 21.13 -9.90
N LEU A 71 -19.54 21.39 -11.03
CA LEU A 71 -20.00 21.01 -12.36
C LEU A 71 -20.10 19.48 -12.52
N LEU A 72 -19.09 18.74 -12.05
CA LEU A 72 -19.10 17.28 -12.08
C LEU A 72 -20.22 16.70 -11.21
N THR A 73 -20.43 17.24 -9.99
CA THR A 73 -21.52 16.80 -9.11
C THR A 73 -22.89 17.10 -9.71
N VAL A 74 -23.06 18.29 -10.28
CA VAL A 74 -24.26 18.69 -10.98
C VAL A 74 -24.55 17.78 -12.17
N LEU A 75 -23.55 17.51 -13.02
CA LEU A 75 -23.67 16.65 -14.19
C LEU A 75 -24.17 15.26 -13.79
N VAL A 76 -23.48 14.59 -12.86
CA VAL A 76 -23.83 13.23 -12.45
C VAL A 76 -25.21 13.18 -11.82
N LEU A 77 -25.53 14.07 -10.86
CA LEU A 77 -26.83 14.05 -10.21
C LEU A 77 -27.97 14.36 -11.18
N PHE A 78 -27.78 15.26 -12.15
CA PHE A 78 -28.79 15.50 -13.18
C PHE A 78 -28.97 14.31 -14.12
N LEU A 79 -27.90 13.62 -14.54
CA LEU A 79 -28.02 12.40 -15.34
C LEU A 79 -28.84 11.32 -14.60
N PHE A 80 -28.58 11.10 -13.32
CA PHE A 80 -29.40 10.21 -12.49
C PHE A 80 -30.84 10.72 -12.32
N ALA A 81 -31.06 12.03 -12.22
CA ALA A 81 -32.40 12.61 -12.12
C ALA A 81 -33.23 12.41 -13.40
N LEU A 82 -32.59 12.38 -14.58
CA LEU A 82 -33.24 12.09 -15.86
C LEU A 82 -33.75 10.65 -15.92
N ILE A 83 -32.97 9.71 -15.37
CA ILE A 83 -33.37 8.31 -15.19
C ILE A 83 -34.50 8.22 -14.16
N SER A 84 -34.23 8.64 -12.92
CA SER A 84 -35.21 8.65 -11.83
C SER A 84 -34.82 9.62 -10.72
N GLN A 85 -35.70 10.58 -10.43
CA GLN A 85 -35.51 11.55 -9.33
C GLN A 85 -35.53 10.91 -7.94
N ARG A 86 -36.00 9.65 -7.81
CA ARG A 86 -35.95 8.91 -6.55
C ARG A 86 -34.52 8.49 -6.17
N LEU A 87 -33.61 8.42 -7.15
CA LEU A 87 -32.20 8.05 -6.94
C LEU A 87 -31.37 9.20 -6.36
N LEU A 88 -31.90 10.44 -6.37
CA LEU A 88 -31.17 11.61 -5.92
C LEU A 88 -30.78 11.55 -4.44
N LYS A 89 -31.71 11.17 -3.54
CA LYS A 89 -31.37 11.08 -2.12
C LYS A 89 -30.39 9.97 -1.81
N PRO A 90 -30.61 8.70 -2.25
CA PRO A 90 -29.65 7.63 -1.97
C PRO A 90 -28.25 7.96 -2.48
N LEU A 91 -28.14 8.55 -3.68
CA LEU A 91 -26.85 8.91 -4.25
C LEU A 91 -26.17 10.06 -3.48
N ALA A 92 -26.92 11.09 -3.09
CA ALA A 92 -26.39 12.18 -2.27
C ALA A 92 -25.96 11.71 -0.87
N MET A 93 -26.71 10.77 -0.27
CA MET A 93 -26.34 10.15 1.01
C MET A 93 -25.06 9.32 0.87
N PHE A 94 -24.95 8.50 -0.18
CA PHE A 94 -23.77 7.72 -0.48
C PHE A 94 -22.53 8.61 -0.66
N PHE A 95 -22.64 9.70 -1.43
CA PHE A 95 -21.56 10.67 -1.58
C PHE A 95 -21.23 11.38 -0.27
N ALA A 96 -22.20 11.83 0.51
CA ALA A 96 -21.93 12.48 1.80
C ALA A 96 -21.14 11.56 2.75
N PHE A 97 -21.55 10.29 2.88
CA PHE A 97 -20.85 9.32 3.71
C PHE A 97 -19.47 8.96 3.17
N GLY A 98 -19.37 8.66 1.87
CA GLY A 98 -18.10 8.33 1.22
C GLY A 98 -17.09 9.47 1.29
N ASN A 99 -17.54 10.72 1.10
CA ASN A 99 -16.69 11.89 1.26
C ASN A 99 -16.21 12.07 2.70
N ALA A 100 -17.06 11.82 3.70
CA ALA A 100 -16.66 11.89 5.11
C ALA A 100 -15.55 10.89 5.42
N LEU A 101 -15.69 9.65 4.94
CA LEU A 101 -14.69 8.60 5.04
C LEU A 101 -13.38 9.04 4.36
N ALA A 102 -13.46 9.47 3.11
CA ALA A 102 -12.30 9.90 2.34
C ALA A 102 -11.54 11.07 3.00
N ILE A 103 -12.26 12.08 3.49
CA ILE A 103 -11.64 13.22 4.18
C ILE A 103 -10.92 12.78 5.45
N TYR A 104 -11.51 11.87 6.23
CA TYR A 104 -10.85 11.36 7.44
C TYR A 104 -9.49 10.76 7.09
N PHE A 105 -9.47 9.85 6.11
CA PHE A 105 -8.23 9.17 5.73
C PHE A 105 -7.21 10.13 5.12
N ILE A 106 -7.64 11.06 4.24
CA ILE A 106 -6.74 12.05 3.64
C ILE A 106 -6.17 13.00 4.72
N GLN A 107 -6.96 13.42 5.70
CA GLN A 107 -6.49 14.37 6.72
C GLN A 107 -5.68 13.72 7.83
N THR A 108 -6.09 12.53 8.27
CA THR A 108 -5.47 11.82 9.39
C THR A 108 -4.21 11.11 8.91
N TYR A 109 -4.28 10.42 7.78
CA TYR A 109 -3.21 9.53 7.29
C TYR A 109 -2.51 10.05 6.03
N GLN A 110 -2.90 11.22 5.52
CA GLN A 110 -2.26 11.87 4.36
C GLN A 110 -2.23 11.01 3.09
N VAL A 111 -3.15 10.05 2.98
CA VAL A 111 -3.27 9.17 1.80
C VAL A 111 -3.76 9.94 0.58
N VAL A 112 -3.34 9.50 -0.61
CA VAL A 112 -3.83 10.00 -1.89
C VAL A 112 -4.74 8.93 -2.50
N LEU A 113 -6.02 9.24 -2.73
CA LEU A 113 -7.01 8.26 -3.23
C LEU A 113 -6.90 8.06 -4.76
N ASP A 114 -5.73 7.59 -5.21
CA ASP A 114 -5.47 7.23 -6.59
C ASP A 114 -5.85 5.78 -6.90
N LYS A 115 -5.51 5.30 -8.11
CA LYS A 115 -5.82 3.92 -8.54
C LYS A 115 -5.14 2.87 -7.66
N ALA A 116 -3.89 3.11 -7.25
CA ALA A 116 -3.13 2.16 -6.44
C ALA A 116 -3.74 2.07 -5.02
N MET A 117 -4.05 3.21 -4.41
CA MET A 117 -4.71 3.25 -3.10
C MET A 117 -6.08 2.58 -3.11
N MET A 118 -6.88 2.75 -4.18
CA MET A 118 -8.14 1.99 -4.29
C MET A 118 -7.88 0.49 -4.41
N GLY A 119 -6.79 0.07 -5.06
CA GLY A 119 -6.33 -1.31 -5.05
C GLY A 119 -6.06 -1.82 -3.63
N ASN A 120 -5.37 -1.05 -2.79
CA ASN A 120 -5.13 -1.40 -1.39
C ASN A 120 -6.47 -1.56 -0.63
N VAL A 121 -7.38 -0.58 -0.77
CA VAL A 121 -8.72 -0.62 -0.16
C VAL A 121 -9.54 -1.85 -0.58
N PHE A 122 -9.42 -2.32 -1.82
CA PHE A 122 -10.17 -3.49 -2.29
C PHE A 122 -9.52 -4.84 -1.97
N ASN A 123 -8.23 -4.88 -1.61
CA ASN A 123 -7.53 -6.13 -1.28
C ASN A 123 -7.18 -6.25 0.21
N THR A 124 -7.35 -5.19 1.01
CA THR A 124 -7.14 -5.21 2.46
C THR A 124 -7.99 -6.27 3.17
N ASN A 125 -7.57 -6.65 4.38
CA ASN A 125 -8.28 -7.57 5.25
C ASN A 125 -8.85 -6.89 6.50
N THR A 126 -9.61 -7.61 7.32
CA THR A 126 -10.27 -7.05 8.51
C THR A 126 -9.30 -6.63 9.61
N SER A 127 -8.14 -7.29 9.72
CA SER A 127 -7.13 -6.95 10.72
C SER A 127 -6.47 -5.62 10.39
N GLU A 128 -6.05 -5.47 9.13
CA GLU A 128 -5.44 -4.23 8.63
C GLU A 128 -6.45 -3.06 8.62
N ALA A 129 -7.66 -3.25 8.09
CA ALA A 129 -8.68 -2.21 8.15
C ALA A 129 -9.02 -1.79 9.59
N GLY A 130 -8.92 -2.73 10.53
CA GLY A 130 -9.14 -2.51 11.95
C GLY A 130 -8.06 -1.66 12.63
N SER A 131 -6.80 -1.74 12.19
CA SER A 131 -5.68 -1.00 12.80
C SER A 131 -5.79 0.52 12.61
N TYR A 132 -6.56 0.97 11.61
CA TYR A 132 -6.84 2.39 11.37
C TYR A 132 -7.98 2.97 12.23
N LEU A 133 -8.68 2.16 13.04
CA LEU A 133 -9.84 2.60 13.80
C LEU A 133 -9.43 3.28 15.11
N HIS A 134 -9.86 4.52 15.30
CA HIS A 134 -9.72 5.27 16.55
C HIS A 134 -11.07 5.89 16.97
N SER A 135 -11.23 6.29 18.24
CA SER A 135 -12.48 6.91 18.71
C SER A 135 -12.88 8.17 17.90
N ALA A 136 -11.88 8.96 17.48
CA ALA A 136 -12.06 10.14 16.65
C ALA A 136 -12.70 9.83 15.28
N PHE A 137 -12.42 8.66 14.70
CA PHE A 137 -13.01 8.19 13.45
C PHE A 137 -14.54 8.14 13.53
N PHE A 138 -15.08 7.58 14.62
CA PHE A 138 -16.52 7.43 14.80
C PHE A 138 -17.22 8.77 15.01
N ILE A 139 -16.59 9.69 15.75
CA ILE A 139 -17.12 11.05 15.95
C ILE A 139 -17.13 11.80 14.61
N HIS A 140 -16.04 11.72 13.84
CA HIS A 140 -15.96 12.34 12.52
C HIS A 140 -17.01 11.79 11.56
N LEU A 141 -17.15 10.46 11.46
CA LEU A 141 -18.18 9.84 10.62
C LEU A 141 -19.59 10.19 11.06
N LEU A 142 -19.85 10.30 12.37
CA LEU A 142 -21.15 10.70 12.87
C LEU A 142 -21.49 12.13 12.42
N LEU A 143 -20.55 13.07 12.55
CA LEU A 143 -20.76 14.49 12.27
C LEU A 143 -20.77 14.82 10.77
N PHE A 144 -19.85 14.25 10.00
CA PHE A 144 -19.67 14.57 8.59
C PHE A 144 -20.25 13.54 7.63
N GLY A 145 -20.61 12.33 8.09
CA GLY A 145 -21.25 11.32 7.26
C GLY A 145 -22.72 11.11 7.64
N VAL A 146 -22.96 10.60 8.86
CA VAL A 146 -24.28 10.17 9.33
C VAL A 146 -25.24 11.33 9.51
N LEU A 147 -24.80 12.43 10.12
CA LEU A 147 -25.65 13.61 10.31
C LEU A 147 -26.09 14.23 8.97
N PRO A 148 -25.20 14.45 7.97
CA PRO A 148 -25.62 14.87 6.64
C PRO A 148 -26.56 13.90 5.94
N MET A 149 -26.33 12.58 6.02
CA MET A 149 -27.26 11.58 5.48
C MET A 149 -28.64 11.71 6.14
N TRP A 150 -28.68 11.86 7.47
CA TRP A 150 -29.91 12.06 8.21
C TRP A 150 -30.62 13.35 7.78
N LEU A 151 -29.91 14.47 7.63
CA LEU A 151 -30.49 15.73 7.13
C LEU A 151 -31.07 15.56 5.71
N ILE A 152 -30.35 14.91 4.80
CA ILE A 152 -30.82 14.62 3.44
C ILE A 152 -32.10 13.77 3.46
N SER A 153 -32.22 12.84 4.42
CA SER A 153 -33.41 11.98 4.55
C SER A 153 -34.68 12.79 4.85
N ARG A 154 -34.55 13.91 5.57
CA ARG A 154 -35.65 14.80 5.98
C ARG A 154 -36.16 15.73 4.88
N ILE A 155 -35.42 15.88 3.78
CA ILE A 155 -35.80 16.74 2.66
C ILE A 155 -36.92 16.06 1.85
N ASN A 156 -38.11 16.64 1.75
CA ASN A 156 -39.14 16.15 0.84
C ASN A 156 -38.86 16.63 -0.59
N LEU A 157 -38.55 15.70 -1.50
CA LEU A 157 -38.29 16.03 -2.90
C LEU A 157 -39.60 16.15 -3.68
N ARG A 158 -39.87 17.36 -4.17
CA ARG A 158 -40.97 17.61 -5.10
C ARG A 158 -40.51 17.29 -6.52
N HIS A 159 -41.30 16.45 -7.20
CA HIS A 159 -41.04 16.09 -8.59
C HIS A 159 -40.91 17.32 -9.47
N THR A 160 -39.86 17.37 -10.26
CA THR A 160 -39.57 18.45 -11.21
C THR A 160 -39.69 17.93 -12.64
N PRO A 161 -40.38 18.63 -13.56
CA PRO A 161 -40.50 18.19 -14.94
C PRO A 161 -39.14 17.97 -15.62
N ARG A 162 -39.01 16.93 -16.43
CA ARG A 162 -37.75 16.57 -17.13
C ARG A 162 -37.21 17.72 -17.98
N LEU A 163 -38.06 18.50 -18.64
CA LEU A 163 -37.64 19.67 -19.42
C LEU A 163 -36.89 20.70 -18.56
N ARG A 164 -37.36 20.96 -17.34
CA ARG A 164 -36.69 21.88 -16.42
C ARG A 164 -35.36 21.32 -15.91
N ILE A 165 -35.28 20.00 -15.73
CA ILE A 165 -34.02 19.31 -15.39
C ILE A 165 -33.00 19.49 -16.52
N VAL A 166 -33.37 19.18 -17.76
CA VAL A 166 -32.50 19.33 -18.93
C VAL A 166 -32.08 20.80 -19.12
N ALA A 167 -33.01 21.74 -19.05
CA ALA A 167 -32.71 23.17 -19.19
C ALA A 167 -31.73 23.66 -18.10
N THR A 168 -31.91 23.22 -16.86
CA THR A 168 -31.01 23.60 -15.75
C THR A 168 -29.64 22.93 -15.90
N LEU A 169 -29.58 21.66 -16.33
CA LEU A 169 -28.33 20.97 -16.63
C LEU A 169 -27.56 21.70 -17.73
N LEU A 170 -28.20 21.97 -18.87
CA LEU A 170 -27.56 22.67 -19.99
C LEU A 170 -27.09 24.07 -19.59
N LEU A 171 -27.89 24.82 -18.83
CA LEU A 171 -27.48 26.12 -18.32
C LEU A 171 -26.26 26.00 -17.39
N SER A 172 -26.25 25.01 -16.49
CA SER A 172 -25.12 24.78 -15.58
C SER A 172 -23.86 24.38 -16.35
N LEU A 173 -23.99 23.58 -17.41
CA LEU A 173 -22.89 23.21 -18.31
C LEU A 173 -22.35 24.41 -19.05
N VAL A 174 -23.21 25.24 -19.65
CA VAL A 174 -22.80 26.45 -20.37
C VAL A 174 -22.07 27.42 -19.43
N LEU A 175 -22.61 27.67 -18.24
CA LEU A 175 -21.98 28.59 -17.27
C LEU A 175 -20.67 28.02 -16.72
N GLY A 176 -20.63 26.74 -16.37
CA GLY A 176 -19.44 26.09 -15.84
C GLY A 176 -18.31 25.99 -16.87
N ILE A 177 -18.62 25.53 -18.08
CA ILE A 177 -17.65 25.47 -19.19
C ILE A 177 -17.22 26.88 -19.59
N GLY A 178 -18.15 27.83 -19.64
CA GLY A 178 -17.84 29.23 -19.91
C GLY A 178 -16.87 29.82 -18.88
N TRP A 179 -17.07 29.54 -17.58
CA TRP A 179 -16.14 29.92 -16.52
C TRP A 179 -14.76 29.28 -16.70
N ILE A 180 -14.71 27.96 -16.93
CA ILE A 180 -13.46 27.21 -17.12
C ILE A 180 -12.68 27.77 -18.31
N TYR A 181 -13.36 28.09 -19.41
CA TYR A 181 -12.76 28.69 -20.60
C TYR A 181 -12.28 30.13 -20.33
N ALA A 182 -13.08 30.96 -19.66
CA ALA A 182 -12.69 32.31 -19.27
C ALA A 182 -11.46 32.33 -18.34
N ASN A 183 -11.24 31.26 -17.59
CA ASN A 183 -10.10 31.05 -16.70
C ASN A 183 -9.08 30.04 -17.25
N ALA A 184 -8.92 29.98 -18.58
CA ALA A 184 -7.93 29.11 -19.24
C ALA A 184 -6.48 29.21 -18.69
N PRO A 185 -5.98 30.37 -18.19
CA PRO A 185 -4.65 30.43 -17.58
C PRO A 185 -4.47 29.47 -16.40
N SER A 186 -5.54 29.15 -15.66
CA SER A 186 -5.50 28.20 -14.54
C SER A 186 -5.25 26.76 -15.01
N TRP A 187 -5.46 26.44 -16.30
CA TRP A 187 -5.32 25.07 -16.82
C TRP A 187 -3.91 24.55 -16.73
N LEU A 188 -2.89 25.38 -16.96
CA LEU A 188 -1.49 24.97 -16.87
C LEU A 188 -1.13 24.51 -15.46
N TRP A 189 -1.62 25.21 -14.44
CA TRP A 189 -1.41 24.82 -13.05
C TRP A 189 -2.17 23.54 -12.71
N ILE A 190 -3.42 23.41 -13.17
CA ILE A 190 -4.24 22.21 -12.93
C ILE A 190 -3.61 21.00 -13.61
N ASP A 191 -3.15 21.13 -14.85
CA ASP A 191 -2.49 20.06 -15.62
C ASP A 191 -1.21 19.59 -14.93
N LYS A 192 -0.35 20.53 -14.52
CA LYS A 192 0.88 20.24 -13.76
C LYS A 192 0.60 19.39 -12.50
N HIS A 193 -0.53 19.58 -11.85
CA HIS A 193 -0.90 18.88 -10.61
C HIS A 193 -2.01 17.84 -10.80
N ALA A 194 -2.39 17.49 -12.03
CA ALA A 194 -3.60 16.73 -12.32
C ALA A 194 -3.67 15.39 -11.59
N ARG A 195 -2.54 14.67 -11.45
CA ARG A 195 -2.48 13.39 -10.72
C ARG A 195 -2.87 13.56 -9.25
N LYS A 196 -2.30 14.57 -8.58
CA LYS A 196 -2.54 14.83 -7.15
C LYS A 196 -3.96 15.35 -6.92
N LEU A 197 -4.43 16.27 -7.77
CA LEU A 197 -5.81 16.77 -7.74
C LEU A 197 -6.82 15.63 -7.94
N GLY A 198 -6.55 14.71 -8.87
CA GLY A 198 -7.40 13.55 -9.13
C GLY A 198 -7.55 12.60 -7.94
N GLY A 199 -6.58 12.56 -7.02
CA GLY A 199 -6.66 11.80 -5.77
C GLY A 199 -7.37 12.54 -4.62
N MET A 200 -7.68 13.83 -4.77
CA MET A 200 -8.22 14.69 -3.71
C MET A 200 -9.62 15.25 -3.99
N MET A 201 -10.10 15.20 -5.24
CA MET A 201 -11.43 15.70 -5.61
C MET A 201 -12.54 14.71 -5.23
N MET A 202 -13.31 14.99 -4.17
CA MET A 202 -14.39 14.11 -3.69
C MET A 202 -15.73 14.39 -4.40
N PRO A 203 -16.54 13.37 -4.74
CA PRO A 203 -16.32 11.92 -4.59
C PRO A 203 -15.50 11.29 -5.73
N TRP A 204 -15.03 12.10 -6.68
CA TRP A 204 -14.51 11.63 -7.98
C TRP A 204 -13.24 10.81 -7.86
N SER A 205 -12.37 11.10 -6.90
CA SER A 205 -11.15 10.36 -6.65
C SER A 205 -11.45 8.88 -6.42
N TYR A 206 -12.24 8.53 -5.40
CA TYR A 206 -12.52 7.15 -5.09
C TYR A 206 -13.50 6.52 -6.09
N VAL A 207 -14.43 7.28 -6.69
CA VAL A 207 -15.35 6.73 -7.70
C VAL A 207 -14.59 6.33 -8.98
N ILE A 208 -13.82 7.26 -9.57
CA ILE A 208 -13.14 7.06 -10.84
C ILE A 208 -11.97 6.09 -10.65
N ASN A 209 -11.17 6.25 -9.60
CA ASN A 209 -10.02 5.36 -9.38
C ASN A 209 -10.44 3.93 -9.02
N SER A 210 -11.59 3.74 -8.35
CA SER A 210 -12.18 2.40 -8.20
C SER A 210 -12.58 1.81 -9.55
N ALA A 211 -13.26 2.57 -10.40
CA ALA A 211 -13.65 2.09 -11.72
C ALA A 211 -12.43 1.72 -12.58
N ARG A 212 -11.37 2.53 -12.54
CA ARG A 212 -10.10 2.27 -13.23
C ARG A 212 -9.45 0.99 -12.72
N TYR A 213 -9.35 0.82 -11.41
CA TYR A 213 -8.79 -0.39 -10.79
C TYR A 213 -9.57 -1.65 -11.19
N GLN A 214 -10.90 -1.62 -11.07
CA GLN A 214 -11.73 -2.78 -11.41
C GLN A 214 -11.67 -3.12 -12.90
N THR A 215 -11.65 -2.11 -13.77
CA THR A 215 -11.51 -2.33 -15.22
C THR A 215 -10.18 -3.00 -15.55
N GLU A 216 -9.09 -2.53 -14.95
CA GLU A 216 -7.76 -3.14 -15.12
C GLU A 216 -7.71 -4.58 -14.59
N LYS A 217 -8.24 -4.83 -13.39
CA LYS A 217 -8.36 -6.17 -12.81
C LYS A 217 -9.14 -7.13 -13.70
N MET A 218 -10.24 -6.68 -14.28
CA MET A 218 -11.04 -7.48 -15.23
C MET A 218 -10.27 -7.78 -16.52
N MET A 219 -9.45 -6.84 -17.01
CA MET A 219 -8.61 -7.07 -18.20
C MET A 219 -7.43 -8.03 -17.90
N GLN A 220 -7.00 -8.10 -16.64
CA GLN A 220 -5.90 -8.93 -16.15
C GLN A 220 -6.32 -10.36 -15.74
N SER A 221 -7.63 -10.71 -15.69
CA SER A 221 -8.09 -12.04 -15.23
C SER A 221 -7.81 -13.21 -16.21
N ARG A 222 -6.72 -13.11 -16.98
CA ARG A 222 -6.25 -14.16 -17.89
C ARG A 222 -5.59 -15.27 -17.08
N THR A 223 -5.68 -16.50 -17.56
CA THR A 223 -4.94 -17.64 -16.97
C THR A 223 -3.44 -17.36 -17.01
N LEU A 224 -2.75 -17.51 -15.87
CA LEU A 224 -1.30 -17.34 -15.81
C LEU A 224 -0.60 -18.24 -16.84
N GLU A 225 0.22 -17.63 -17.69
CA GLU A 225 1.14 -18.26 -18.61
C GLU A 225 2.25 -18.97 -17.81
N LYS A 226 2.51 -20.23 -18.19
CA LYS A 226 3.62 -20.99 -17.62
C LYS A 226 4.94 -20.48 -18.17
N LEU A 227 5.95 -20.47 -17.32
CA LEU A 227 7.32 -20.14 -17.71
C LEU A 227 7.97 -21.36 -18.40
N PRO A 228 9.02 -21.13 -19.23
CA PRO A 228 9.73 -22.22 -19.89
C PRO A 228 10.40 -23.16 -18.88
N PRO A 229 10.62 -24.44 -19.21
CA PRO A 229 11.23 -25.39 -18.31
C PRO A 229 12.64 -24.96 -17.88
N ALA A 230 13.07 -25.46 -16.72
CA ALA A 230 14.41 -25.23 -16.18
C ALA A 230 15.12 -26.53 -15.85
N HIS A 231 16.44 -26.45 -15.68
CA HIS A 231 17.28 -27.54 -15.25
C HIS A 231 18.36 -27.06 -14.27
N PHE A 232 18.88 -27.96 -13.44
CA PHE A 232 19.96 -27.68 -12.50
C PHE A 232 21.31 -28.08 -13.10
N ILE A 233 22.31 -27.19 -13.02
CA ILE A 233 23.68 -27.47 -13.48
C ILE A 233 24.60 -27.96 -12.38
N ALA A 234 24.19 -27.85 -11.11
CA ALA A 234 24.92 -28.37 -9.95
C ALA A 234 24.02 -29.18 -9.01
N GLN A 235 24.54 -30.32 -8.56
CA GLN A 235 23.89 -31.21 -7.60
C GLN A 235 24.22 -30.80 -6.16
N GLY A 236 23.44 -31.28 -5.20
CA GLY A 236 23.71 -31.15 -3.77
C GLY A 236 22.75 -30.24 -3.03
N LYS A 237 22.60 -30.51 -1.73
CA LYS A 237 21.58 -29.89 -0.89
C LYS A 237 21.85 -28.40 -0.70
N THR A 238 20.90 -27.57 -1.14
CA THR A 238 20.93 -26.11 -1.04
C THR A 238 19.61 -25.62 -0.47
N VAL A 239 19.67 -24.76 0.55
CA VAL A 239 18.49 -24.13 1.16
C VAL A 239 18.61 -22.63 0.97
N VAL A 240 17.62 -22.03 0.34
CA VAL A 240 17.52 -20.58 0.16
C VAL A 240 16.29 -20.10 0.92
N VAL A 241 16.50 -19.17 1.85
CA VAL A 241 15.43 -18.46 2.55
C VAL A 241 15.36 -17.05 2.01
N LEU A 242 14.21 -16.69 1.43
CA LEU A 242 13.85 -15.31 1.13
C LEU A 242 12.95 -14.78 2.25
N VAL A 243 13.43 -13.80 3.00
CA VAL A 243 12.62 -13.06 3.95
C VAL A 243 12.13 -11.78 3.27
N ILE A 244 10.81 -11.69 3.09
CA ILE A 244 10.14 -10.50 2.56
C ILE A 244 9.76 -9.65 3.77
N GLY A 245 10.46 -8.53 3.95
CA GLY A 245 10.15 -7.53 4.96
C GLY A 245 8.95 -6.67 4.57
N GLU A 246 8.38 -5.99 5.56
CA GLU A 246 7.23 -5.09 5.39
C GLU A 246 7.58 -3.71 5.95
N SER A 247 7.42 -2.66 5.13
CA SER A 247 7.54 -1.23 5.50
C SER A 247 8.89 -0.83 6.12
N ALA A 248 9.95 -1.63 5.99
CA ALA A 248 11.28 -1.34 6.50
C ALA A 248 12.06 -0.46 5.51
N ARG A 249 12.58 0.69 5.95
CA ARG A 249 13.34 1.64 5.12
C ARG A 249 14.83 1.60 5.43
N ALA A 250 15.67 1.70 4.40
CA ALA A 250 17.13 1.63 4.55
C ALA A 250 17.69 2.73 5.47
N ALA A 251 17.06 3.91 5.45
CA ALA A 251 17.50 5.08 6.21
C ALA A 251 17.59 4.87 7.74
N ASN A 252 16.87 3.88 8.28
CA ASN A 252 16.82 3.59 9.73
C ASN A 252 17.55 2.30 10.11
N PHE A 253 18.30 1.69 9.19
CA PHE A 253 19.12 0.52 9.47
C PHE A 253 20.57 0.94 9.79
N SER A 254 21.11 0.53 10.94
CA SER A 254 22.49 0.86 11.33
C SER A 254 23.53 0.28 10.36
N LEU A 255 23.19 -0.82 9.68
CA LEU A 255 23.99 -1.43 8.61
C LEU A 255 24.24 -0.50 7.40
N TYR A 256 23.39 0.52 7.21
CA TYR A 256 23.54 1.54 6.15
C TYR A 256 24.08 2.87 6.68
N GLY A 257 24.48 2.93 7.95
CA GLY A 257 25.04 4.13 8.58
C GLY A 257 24.05 4.95 9.40
N TYR A 258 22.86 4.41 9.70
CA TYR A 258 21.95 5.06 10.64
C TYR A 258 22.59 5.20 12.03
N ALA A 259 22.37 6.36 12.68
CA ALA A 259 23.07 6.71 13.91
C ALA A 259 22.69 5.82 15.11
N ARG A 260 21.46 5.29 15.15
CA ARG A 260 20.99 4.41 16.22
C ARG A 260 21.26 2.96 15.83
N ASN A 261 21.72 2.15 16.79
CA ASN A 261 22.10 0.76 16.55
C ASN A 261 20.86 -0.16 16.48
N THR A 262 20.15 -0.12 15.36
CA THR A 262 18.94 -0.91 15.10
C THR A 262 19.22 -2.35 14.71
N ASN A 263 20.39 -2.66 14.12
CA ASN A 263 20.73 -4.00 13.61
C ASN A 263 22.06 -4.60 14.13
N PRO A 264 22.30 -4.68 15.46
CA PRO A 264 23.52 -5.24 16.00
C PRO A 264 23.70 -6.74 15.68
N LEU A 265 22.63 -7.54 15.74
CA LEU A 265 22.74 -9.00 15.62
C LEU A 265 23.11 -9.43 14.20
N LEU A 266 22.57 -8.75 13.19
CA LEU A 266 22.94 -8.98 11.79
C LEU A 266 24.40 -8.59 11.50
N THR A 267 24.89 -7.53 12.15
CA THR A 267 26.30 -7.14 12.06
C THR A 267 27.21 -8.24 12.62
N GLU A 268 26.88 -8.76 13.81
CA GLU A 268 27.61 -9.87 14.46
C GLU A 268 27.52 -11.18 13.65
N ALA A 269 26.39 -11.42 12.98
CA ALA A 269 26.19 -12.60 12.14
C ALA A 269 27.04 -12.60 10.85
N GLY A 270 27.69 -11.47 10.52
CA GLY A 270 28.48 -11.31 9.30
C GLY A 270 27.61 -11.19 8.04
N SER A 271 26.41 -10.62 8.19
CA SER A 271 25.51 -10.32 7.10
C SER A 271 26.04 -9.16 6.25
N ILE A 272 25.73 -9.17 4.96
CA ILE A 272 26.18 -8.19 3.98
C ILE A 272 24.98 -7.34 3.58
N ALA A 273 25.07 -6.02 3.79
CA ALA A 273 24.06 -5.06 3.34
C ALA A 273 24.38 -4.56 1.93
N LEU A 274 23.48 -4.78 0.99
CA LEU A 274 23.58 -4.34 -0.39
C LEU A 274 23.09 -2.89 -0.50
N LYS A 275 23.95 -1.99 -0.94
CA LYS A 275 23.65 -0.55 -0.99
C LYS A 275 22.83 -0.19 -2.23
N ASN A 276 22.15 0.96 -2.18
CA ASN A 276 21.35 1.52 -3.29
C ASN A 276 20.24 0.58 -3.77
N ALA A 277 19.61 -0.13 -2.84
CA ALA A 277 18.50 -1.01 -3.15
C ALA A 277 17.18 -0.23 -3.13
N HIS A 278 16.50 -0.19 -4.29
CA HIS A 278 15.19 0.44 -4.43
C HIS A 278 14.10 -0.61 -4.66
N SER A 279 12.94 -0.45 -4.00
CA SER A 279 11.73 -1.19 -4.29
C SER A 279 11.13 -0.77 -5.64
N CYS A 280 10.38 -1.67 -6.25
CA CYS A 280 9.65 -1.39 -7.49
C CYS A 280 8.32 -0.65 -7.29
N SER A 281 7.78 -0.69 -6.08
CA SER A 281 6.54 -0.01 -5.69
C SER A 281 6.66 0.51 -4.26
N THR A 282 5.64 1.24 -3.82
CA THR A 282 5.52 1.81 -2.47
C THR A 282 4.41 1.13 -1.67
N TYR A 283 3.94 -0.05 -2.09
CA TYR A 283 2.89 -0.81 -1.40
C TYR A 283 3.04 -2.31 -1.68
N THR A 284 2.72 -3.13 -0.67
CA THR A 284 3.01 -4.57 -0.58
C THR A 284 2.61 -5.37 -1.82
N THR A 285 1.35 -5.32 -2.24
CA THR A 285 0.85 -6.21 -3.32
C THR A 285 1.60 -6.05 -4.64
N ALA A 286 1.96 -4.82 -5.03
CA ALA A 286 2.76 -4.60 -6.23
C ALA A 286 4.23 -4.94 -6.02
N SER A 287 4.78 -4.61 -4.85
CA SER A 287 6.15 -4.90 -4.50
C SER A 287 6.46 -6.41 -4.51
N VAL A 288 5.63 -7.21 -3.82
CA VAL A 288 5.78 -8.66 -3.75
C VAL A 288 5.54 -9.30 -5.12
N GLN A 289 4.54 -8.84 -5.88
CA GLN A 289 4.30 -9.33 -7.24
C GLN A 289 5.51 -9.13 -8.15
N CYS A 290 6.15 -7.97 -8.09
CA CYS A 290 7.32 -7.69 -8.91
C CYS A 290 8.57 -8.43 -8.44
N MET A 291 8.84 -8.45 -7.13
CA MET A 291 9.96 -9.17 -6.55
C MET A 291 10.00 -10.64 -7.01
N LEU A 292 8.82 -11.24 -7.18
CA LEU A 292 8.66 -12.64 -7.57
C LEU A 292 8.44 -12.83 -9.08
N ALA A 293 8.57 -11.79 -9.90
CA ALA A 293 8.41 -11.88 -11.35
C ALA A 293 9.76 -11.94 -12.08
N HIS A 294 9.78 -12.62 -13.23
CA HIS A 294 10.99 -12.72 -14.07
C HIS A 294 11.18 -11.52 -15.02
N VAL A 295 10.10 -10.75 -15.24
CA VAL A 295 10.06 -9.57 -16.12
C VAL A 295 10.30 -8.29 -15.35
N ASP A 296 10.71 -7.26 -16.10
CA ASP A 296 10.87 -5.89 -15.62
C ASP A 296 9.52 -5.31 -15.15
N THR A 297 9.58 -4.46 -14.12
CA THR A 297 8.46 -3.72 -13.52
C THR A 297 7.62 -2.90 -14.48
N SER A 298 8.24 -2.36 -15.53
CA SER A 298 7.59 -1.59 -16.60
C SER A 298 6.71 -2.47 -17.51
N SER A 299 6.84 -3.79 -17.43
CA SER A 299 6.08 -4.74 -18.24
C SER A 299 4.66 -4.92 -17.73
N THR A 300 3.67 -4.66 -18.59
CA THR A 300 2.26 -5.01 -18.33
C THR A 300 2.03 -6.52 -18.20
N LEU A 301 3.03 -7.34 -18.53
CA LEU A 301 2.96 -8.80 -18.46
C LEU A 301 3.26 -9.37 -17.07
N ILE A 302 3.62 -8.52 -16.09
CA ILE A 302 3.99 -8.99 -14.75
C ILE A 302 2.90 -9.83 -14.08
N HIS A 303 1.64 -9.53 -14.39
CA HIS A 303 0.46 -10.26 -13.90
C HIS A 303 0.10 -11.50 -14.73
N ASN A 304 0.78 -11.73 -15.85
CA ASN A 304 0.45 -12.81 -16.77
C ASN A 304 1.25 -14.07 -16.51
N TYR A 305 2.33 -14.04 -15.73
CA TYR A 305 3.21 -15.18 -15.52
C TYR A 305 3.10 -15.76 -14.11
N GLU A 306 3.42 -17.05 -13.96
CA GLU A 306 3.58 -17.64 -12.64
C GLU A 306 4.72 -16.98 -11.85
N ALA A 307 4.50 -16.80 -10.54
CA ALA A 307 5.50 -16.25 -9.63
C ALA A 307 6.64 -17.25 -9.34
N LEU A 308 7.81 -16.72 -8.95
CA LEU A 308 9.01 -17.48 -8.60
C LEU A 308 8.73 -18.73 -7.74
N PRO A 309 7.97 -18.67 -6.62
CA PRO A 309 7.74 -19.84 -5.79
C PRO A 309 7.00 -20.96 -6.56
N SER A 310 6.01 -20.61 -7.37
CA SER A 310 5.28 -21.56 -8.21
C SER A 310 6.17 -22.18 -9.30
N TYR A 311 7.03 -21.35 -9.90
CA TYR A 311 7.97 -21.78 -10.93
C TYR A 311 9.04 -22.75 -10.38
N LEU A 312 9.57 -22.45 -9.19
CA LEU A 312 10.52 -23.33 -8.50
C LEU A 312 9.86 -24.67 -8.15
N GLN A 313 8.63 -24.63 -7.60
CA GLN A 313 7.87 -25.82 -7.25
C GLN A 313 7.62 -26.73 -8.46
N SER A 314 7.25 -26.16 -9.61
CA SER A 314 6.98 -26.92 -10.82
C SER A 314 8.23 -27.53 -11.47
N ASN A 315 9.43 -27.04 -11.12
CA ASN A 315 10.72 -27.53 -11.60
C ASN A 315 11.51 -28.32 -10.54
N GLY A 316 10.84 -28.86 -9.53
CA GLY A 316 11.40 -29.87 -8.61
C GLY A 316 12.10 -29.31 -7.37
N VAL A 317 11.97 -28.02 -7.08
CA VAL A 317 12.36 -27.41 -5.79
C VAL A 317 11.22 -27.62 -4.79
N GLU A 318 11.54 -27.98 -3.54
CA GLU A 318 10.55 -27.94 -2.48
C GLU A 318 10.31 -26.50 -2.04
N VAL A 319 9.07 -26.03 -2.10
CA VAL A 319 8.74 -24.66 -1.75
C VAL A 319 7.83 -24.61 -0.52
N ILE A 320 8.31 -23.88 0.50
CA ILE A 320 7.62 -23.63 1.76
C ILE A 320 7.37 -22.12 1.86
N TRP A 321 6.11 -21.70 1.78
CA TRP A 321 5.71 -20.32 2.02
C TRP A 321 5.13 -20.20 3.43
N VAL A 322 5.70 -19.32 4.25
CA VAL A 322 5.20 -19.00 5.59
C VAL A 322 4.89 -17.52 5.66
N SER A 323 3.66 -17.16 6.00
CA SER A 323 3.19 -15.77 5.98
C SER A 323 2.64 -15.33 7.33
N HIS A 324 3.14 -14.20 7.85
CA HIS A 324 2.48 -13.39 8.87
C HIS A 324 1.84 -12.12 8.27
N ASN A 325 2.01 -11.91 6.98
CA ASN A 325 1.41 -10.82 6.22
C ASN A 325 0.55 -11.38 5.07
N TRP A 326 0.07 -10.51 4.18
CA TRP A 326 -0.76 -10.84 3.04
C TRP A 326 -0.31 -10.02 1.81
N GLY A 327 -0.85 -10.35 0.64
CA GLY A 327 -0.62 -9.57 -0.58
C GLY A 327 0.30 -10.26 -1.59
N GLU A 328 0.65 -11.51 -1.33
CA GLU A 328 1.30 -12.39 -2.30
C GLU A 328 0.41 -12.63 -3.54
N PRO A 329 1.01 -12.75 -4.73
CA PRO A 329 0.29 -13.14 -5.93
C PRO A 329 -0.23 -14.58 -5.82
N PRO A 330 -1.13 -15.05 -6.68
CA PRO A 330 -1.57 -16.45 -6.66
C PRO A 330 -0.40 -17.44 -6.71
N LEU A 331 -0.24 -18.25 -5.66
CA LEU A 331 0.85 -19.22 -5.52
C LEU A 331 0.36 -20.67 -5.70
N LYS A 332 1.21 -21.50 -6.33
CA LYS A 332 1.06 -22.96 -6.41
C LYS A 332 2.30 -23.62 -5.83
N VAL A 333 2.33 -23.72 -4.50
CA VAL A 333 3.48 -24.23 -3.73
C VAL A 333 3.11 -25.50 -2.97
N GLY A 334 4.12 -26.31 -2.60
CA GLY A 334 3.91 -27.57 -1.89
C GLY A 334 3.42 -27.37 -0.45
N THR A 335 3.95 -26.37 0.24
CA THR A 335 3.53 -26.01 1.61
C THR A 335 3.24 -24.53 1.70
N TYR A 336 2.05 -24.18 2.19
CA TYR A 336 1.64 -22.82 2.51
C TYR A 336 1.14 -22.79 3.96
N LEU A 337 1.72 -21.94 4.80
CA LEU A 337 1.42 -21.86 6.23
C LEU A 337 1.17 -20.41 6.62
N ASN A 338 0.10 -20.16 7.36
CA ASN A 338 -0.16 -18.84 7.94
C ASN A 338 0.24 -18.80 9.42
N ALA A 339 0.63 -17.63 9.90
CA ALA A 339 0.95 -17.38 11.31
C ALA A 339 -0.16 -17.84 12.26
N SER A 340 -1.43 -17.63 11.90
CA SER A 340 -2.59 -18.05 12.70
C SER A 340 -2.70 -19.57 12.86
N GLU A 341 -2.22 -20.35 11.89
CA GLU A 341 -2.18 -21.80 11.96
C GLU A 341 -1.01 -22.27 12.82
N LEU A 342 0.17 -21.67 12.61
CA LEU A 342 1.39 -21.97 13.36
C LEU A 342 1.29 -21.60 14.84
N ARG A 343 0.51 -20.58 15.18
CA ARG A 343 0.31 -20.13 16.57
C ARG A 343 -0.27 -21.23 17.47
N LYS A 344 -0.96 -22.23 16.91
CA LYS A 344 -1.50 -23.38 17.67
C LYS A 344 -0.40 -24.29 18.23
N ASP A 345 0.74 -24.35 17.54
CA ASP A 345 1.87 -25.21 17.88
C ASP A 345 3.06 -24.41 18.47
N CYS A 346 2.95 -23.08 18.52
CA CYS A 346 3.97 -22.19 19.04
C CYS A 346 3.80 -21.97 20.55
N GLN A 347 4.92 -21.87 21.29
CA GLN A 347 4.93 -21.63 22.73
C GLN A 347 5.77 -20.40 23.09
N GLY A 348 5.23 -19.52 23.94
CA GLY A 348 5.92 -18.33 24.44
C GLY A 348 5.36 -17.01 23.89
N ALA A 349 5.88 -15.89 24.41
CA ALA A 349 5.41 -14.56 24.05
C ALA A 349 5.75 -14.16 22.59
N ASP A 350 6.83 -14.74 22.04
CA ASP A 350 7.28 -14.51 20.66
C ASP A 350 6.27 -14.99 19.60
N CYS A 351 5.32 -15.86 19.98
CA CYS A 351 4.31 -16.43 19.07
C CYS A 351 3.25 -15.43 18.59
N GLU A 352 3.14 -14.28 19.26
CA GLU A 352 2.25 -13.20 18.82
C GLU A 352 2.86 -12.37 17.68
N PHE A 353 4.18 -12.49 17.46
CA PHE A 353 4.93 -11.69 16.49
C PHE A 353 5.50 -12.59 15.36
N ASP A 354 6.27 -12.00 14.42
CA ASP A 354 6.85 -12.71 13.27
C ASP A 354 7.62 -13.99 13.59
N GLU A 355 8.15 -14.15 14.81
CA GLU A 355 8.89 -15.35 15.22
C GLU A 355 8.03 -16.62 15.20
N VAL A 356 6.70 -16.49 15.21
CA VAL A 356 5.76 -17.60 14.97
C VAL A 356 6.05 -18.31 13.65
N MET A 357 6.56 -17.62 12.63
CA MET A 357 6.90 -18.20 11.32
C MET A 357 8.04 -19.21 11.37
N LEU A 358 8.87 -19.18 12.42
CA LEU A 358 9.97 -20.13 12.61
C LEU A 358 9.50 -21.45 13.26
N THR A 359 8.24 -21.53 13.68
CA THR A 359 7.67 -22.69 14.38
C THR A 359 7.75 -23.96 13.53
N GLY A 360 8.60 -24.90 13.95
CA GLY A 360 8.79 -26.19 13.28
C GLY A 360 9.53 -26.11 11.93
N LEU A 361 10.02 -24.93 11.52
CA LEU A 361 10.64 -24.73 10.21
C LEU A 361 11.93 -25.55 10.04
N GLU A 362 12.79 -25.57 11.07
CA GLU A 362 14.04 -26.35 11.06
C GLU A 362 13.77 -27.83 10.77
N LYS A 363 12.78 -28.41 11.46
CA LYS A 363 12.38 -29.80 11.29
C LYS A 363 11.87 -30.06 9.87
N ARG A 364 11.07 -29.16 9.29
CA ARG A 364 10.57 -29.29 7.91
C ARG A 364 11.72 -29.31 6.91
N ILE A 365 12.66 -28.38 7.02
CA ILE A 365 13.84 -28.32 6.12
C ILE A 365 14.73 -29.55 6.27
N ALA A 366 14.94 -30.02 7.52
CA ALA A 366 15.75 -31.20 7.79
C ALA A 366 15.12 -32.49 7.25
N GLN A 367 13.79 -32.61 7.29
CA GLN A 367 13.04 -33.78 6.80
C GLN A 367 12.83 -33.79 5.29
N SER A 368 13.05 -32.66 4.60
CA SER A 368 12.98 -32.58 3.15
C SER A 368 13.92 -33.58 2.46
N THR A 369 13.35 -34.36 1.56
CA THR A 369 14.06 -35.27 0.64
C THR A 369 14.53 -34.59 -0.64
N HIS A 370 14.14 -33.33 -0.86
CA HIS A 370 14.56 -32.56 -2.03
C HIS A 370 15.97 -31.99 -1.83
N GLU A 371 16.76 -31.96 -2.90
CA GLU A 371 18.08 -31.32 -2.85
C GLU A 371 17.98 -29.80 -2.82
N LYS A 372 16.93 -29.22 -3.42
CA LYS A 372 16.73 -27.77 -3.47
C LYS A 372 15.49 -27.43 -2.65
N VAL A 373 15.66 -26.61 -1.62
CA VAL A 373 14.58 -26.15 -0.73
C VAL A 373 14.55 -24.63 -0.75
N PHE A 374 13.41 -24.07 -1.13
CA PHE A 374 13.14 -22.65 -1.10
C PHE A 374 12.11 -22.34 -0.02
N VAL A 375 12.46 -21.45 0.89
CA VAL A 375 11.56 -20.98 1.94
C VAL A 375 11.32 -19.50 1.75
N VAL A 376 10.06 -19.10 1.80
CA VAL A 376 9.69 -17.68 1.91
C VAL A 376 9.12 -17.42 3.29
N LEU A 377 9.64 -16.40 3.96
CA LEU A 377 9.15 -15.87 5.23
C LEU A 377 8.63 -14.45 4.98
N HIS A 378 7.31 -14.26 4.99
CA HIS A 378 6.67 -12.99 4.69
C HIS A 378 6.20 -12.28 5.97
N GLN A 379 6.97 -11.27 6.39
CA GLN A 379 6.85 -10.60 7.68
C GLN A 379 5.71 -9.58 7.73
N ALA A 380 5.11 -9.41 8.91
CA ALA A 380 4.33 -8.21 9.23
C ALA A 380 5.24 -7.00 9.48
N GLY A 381 6.48 -7.24 9.94
CA GLY A 381 7.57 -6.28 9.87
C GLY A 381 7.31 -4.96 10.60
N SER A 382 7.38 -3.86 9.85
CA SER A 382 7.27 -2.49 10.38
C SER A 382 5.98 -1.80 9.94
N HIS A 383 4.92 -2.56 9.67
CA HIS A 383 3.67 -2.03 9.13
C HIS A 383 3.02 -1.00 10.07
N GLY A 384 2.75 0.20 9.57
CA GLY A 384 2.03 1.25 10.31
C GLY A 384 0.50 1.10 10.31
N PRO A 385 -0.25 1.99 10.98
CA PRO A 385 0.23 3.09 11.83
C PRO A 385 0.58 2.66 13.27
N ASP A 386 0.28 1.44 13.68
CA ASP A 386 0.41 0.96 15.06
C ASP A 386 1.74 0.26 15.36
N TYR A 387 2.86 0.89 14.97
CA TYR A 387 4.23 0.35 15.07
C TYR A 387 4.54 -0.31 16.43
N PHE A 388 4.01 0.24 17.53
CA PHE A 388 4.20 -0.26 18.89
C PHE A 388 3.60 -1.65 19.18
N HIS A 389 2.77 -2.19 18.29
CA HIS A 389 2.24 -3.56 18.37
C HIS A 389 3.06 -4.58 17.58
N HIS A 390 4.06 -4.16 16.80
CA HIS A 390 4.84 -5.05 15.94
C HIS A 390 6.12 -5.58 16.59
N TYR A 391 6.29 -5.35 17.89
CA TYR A 391 7.39 -5.88 18.68
C TYR A 391 6.97 -6.16 20.13
N PRO A 392 7.56 -7.16 20.79
CA PRO A 392 7.34 -7.41 22.21
C PRO A 392 8.00 -6.35 23.09
N ALA A 393 7.53 -6.23 24.33
CA ALA A 393 7.99 -5.21 25.27
C ALA A 393 9.52 -5.23 25.53
N ASP A 394 10.18 -6.39 25.39
CA ASP A 394 11.63 -6.53 25.58
C ASP A 394 12.46 -6.01 24.39
N ALA A 395 11.82 -5.77 23.24
CA ALA A 395 12.42 -5.15 22.07
C ALA A 395 12.25 -3.61 22.06
N GLU A 396 11.53 -3.02 23.03
CA GLU A 396 11.37 -1.56 23.19
C GLU A 396 12.66 -0.91 23.72
N LYS A 397 13.66 -0.73 22.85
CA LYS A 397 14.96 -0.12 23.19
C LYS A 397 14.93 1.41 23.20
N PHE A 398 14.15 2.01 22.31
CA PHE A 398 14.01 3.46 22.18
C PHE A 398 12.69 3.91 22.79
N SER A 399 12.73 4.92 23.67
CA SER A 399 11.56 5.43 24.40
C SER A 399 11.67 6.95 24.61
N PRO A 400 10.54 7.66 24.83
CA PRO A 400 9.15 7.20 24.79
C PRO A 400 8.70 6.81 23.36
N VAL A 401 7.61 6.04 23.24
CA VAL A 401 7.08 5.55 21.95
C VAL A 401 5.68 6.10 21.67
N CYS A 402 5.36 6.30 20.39
CA CYS A 402 4.02 6.65 19.94
C CYS A 402 3.06 5.47 20.14
N ARG A 403 2.10 5.61 21.07
CA ARG A 403 1.04 4.61 21.33
C ARG A 403 -0.31 5.06 20.78
N SER A 404 -0.31 5.56 19.56
CA SER A 404 -1.50 6.03 18.85
C SER A 404 -1.44 5.60 17.39
N VAL A 405 -2.60 5.29 16.82
CA VAL A 405 -2.76 5.05 15.39
C VAL A 405 -2.87 6.36 14.61
N GLN A 406 -3.14 7.49 15.28
CA GLN A 406 -3.09 8.83 14.71
C GLN A 406 -1.65 9.38 14.84
N THR A 407 -0.75 8.86 14.01
CA THR A 407 0.71 9.11 14.09
C THR A 407 1.11 10.58 14.07
N GLN A 408 0.29 11.44 13.45
CA GLN A 408 0.46 12.89 13.41
C GLN A 408 0.24 13.60 14.77
N GLU A 409 -0.38 12.93 15.75
CA GLU A 409 -0.56 13.47 17.11
C GLU A 409 0.66 13.17 18.00
N CYS A 410 1.53 12.25 17.59
CA CYS A 410 2.78 11.93 18.27
C CYS A 410 3.90 12.90 17.86
N THR A 411 4.88 13.07 18.75
CA THR A 411 6.12 13.74 18.35
C THR A 411 6.88 12.90 17.33
N SER A 412 7.70 13.57 16.49
CA SER A 412 8.56 12.87 15.52
C SER A 412 9.48 11.86 16.20
N ASP A 413 9.97 12.16 17.40
CA ASP A 413 10.84 11.26 18.16
C ASP A 413 10.08 10.03 18.68
N GLU A 414 8.88 10.20 19.24
CA GLU A 414 8.05 9.08 19.71
C GLU A 414 7.68 8.12 18.57
N LEU A 415 7.32 8.66 17.41
CA LEU A 415 7.01 7.89 16.22
C LEU A 415 8.25 7.15 15.70
N THR A 416 9.37 7.86 15.58
CA THR A 416 10.65 7.26 15.13
C THR A 416 11.13 6.21 16.12
N ASN A 417 10.95 6.39 17.42
CA ASN A 417 11.30 5.41 18.44
C ASN A 417 10.45 4.14 18.30
N ALA A 418 9.13 4.28 18.13
CA ALA A 418 8.25 3.14 17.89
C ALA A 418 8.67 2.37 16.63
N TYR A 419 8.94 3.08 15.53
CA TYR A 419 9.42 2.49 14.28
C TYR A 419 10.81 1.82 14.44
N ASP A 420 11.79 2.48 15.05
CA ASP A 420 13.13 1.89 15.23
C ASP A 420 13.10 0.60 16.07
N ASN A 421 12.15 0.46 16.99
CA ASN A 421 11.94 -0.76 17.76
C ASN A 421 11.40 -1.92 16.91
N THR A 422 10.60 -1.67 15.86
CA THR A 422 10.22 -2.72 14.89
C THR A 422 11.44 -3.24 14.13
N LEU A 423 12.43 -2.37 13.88
CA LEU A 423 13.68 -2.74 13.20
C LEU A 423 14.62 -3.53 14.12
N VAL A 424 14.68 -3.18 15.40
CA VAL A 424 15.37 -3.98 16.44
C VAL A 424 14.77 -5.38 16.52
N TYR A 425 13.45 -5.48 16.45
CA TYR A 425 12.75 -6.75 16.44
C TYR A 425 13.02 -7.54 15.13
N THR A 426 13.03 -6.87 13.98
CA THR A 426 13.39 -7.46 12.68
C THR A 426 14.82 -8.01 12.69
N ASP A 427 15.79 -7.28 13.26
CA ASP A 427 17.16 -7.76 13.47
C ASP A 427 17.21 -9.08 14.26
N ARG A 428 16.41 -9.17 15.33
CA ARG A 428 16.27 -10.39 16.14
C ARG A 428 15.69 -11.56 15.36
N PHE A 429 14.60 -11.33 14.62
CA PHE A 429 13.97 -12.35 13.78
C PHE A 429 14.92 -12.90 12.71
N LEU A 430 15.62 -12.01 12.00
CA LEU A 430 16.59 -12.40 10.96
C LEU A 430 17.78 -13.14 11.56
N SER A 431 18.27 -12.73 12.74
CA SER A 431 19.33 -13.44 13.46
C SER A 431 18.92 -14.86 13.88
N LYS A 432 17.67 -15.04 14.37
CA LYS A 432 17.11 -16.37 14.66
C LYS A 432 17.02 -17.23 13.40
N THR A 433 16.63 -16.64 12.27
CA THR A 433 16.62 -17.31 10.96
C THR A 433 18.01 -17.77 10.54
N ILE A 434 19.03 -16.91 10.67
CA ILE A 434 20.43 -17.27 10.40
C ILE A 434 20.89 -18.40 11.32
N THR A 435 20.54 -18.35 12.61
CA THR A 435 20.90 -19.38 13.59
C THR A 435 20.32 -20.74 13.20
N LEU A 436 19.06 -20.78 12.76
CA LEU A 436 18.42 -21.97 12.20
C LEU A 436 19.18 -22.47 10.96
N LEU A 437 19.53 -21.60 10.02
CA LEU A 437 20.25 -22.01 8.82
C LEU A 437 21.68 -22.52 9.09
N ARG A 438 22.30 -22.08 10.19
CA ARG A 438 23.59 -22.60 10.67
C ARG A 438 23.48 -23.98 11.30
N SER A 439 22.33 -24.35 11.88
CA SER A 439 22.15 -25.66 12.52
C SER A 439 22.02 -26.80 11.52
N ILE A 440 21.72 -26.50 10.25
CA ILE A 440 21.59 -27.49 9.18
C ILE A 440 22.98 -27.96 8.73
N PRO A 441 23.39 -29.21 9.05
CA PRO A 441 24.75 -29.67 8.78
C PRO A 441 25.00 -29.87 7.29
N ASN A 442 26.25 -29.65 6.86
CA ASN A 442 26.75 -29.97 5.52
C ASN A 442 25.90 -29.44 4.35
N THR A 443 25.19 -28.32 4.55
CA THR A 443 24.25 -27.76 3.57
C THR A 443 24.68 -26.35 3.18
N ALA A 444 24.62 -26.04 1.88
CA ALA A 444 24.78 -24.66 1.42
C ALA A 444 23.49 -23.90 1.78
N THR A 445 23.58 -22.93 2.69
CA THR A 445 22.42 -22.17 3.16
C THR A 445 22.61 -20.68 2.90
N LEU A 446 21.56 -20.05 2.41
CA LEU A 446 21.50 -18.64 2.04
C LEU A 446 20.25 -18.02 2.67
N MET A 447 20.41 -16.84 3.27
CA MET A 447 19.31 -15.95 3.61
C MET A 447 19.43 -14.68 2.77
N MET A 448 18.36 -14.32 2.09
CA MET A 448 18.16 -13.03 1.45
C MET A 448 17.01 -12.33 2.18
N TYR A 449 17.21 -11.09 2.59
CA TYR A 449 16.15 -10.24 3.16
C TYR A 449 16.01 -9.00 2.31
N ALA A 450 14.80 -8.69 1.87
CA ALA A 450 14.49 -7.41 1.25
C ALA A 450 13.14 -6.91 1.76
N SER A 451 13.07 -5.64 2.15
CA SER A 451 11.76 -5.02 2.41
C SER A 451 10.98 -4.89 1.10
N ASP A 452 9.68 -5.00 1.17
CA ASP A 452 8.78 -4.74 0.05
C ASP A 452 8.73 -3.24 -0.34
N HIS A 453 8.77 -2.34 0.63
CA HIS A 453 8.95 -0.90 0.46
C HIS A 453 9.45 -0.28 1.75
N GLY A 454 9.73 1.03 1.70
CA GLY A 454 10.02 1.83 2.89
C GLY A 454 8.78 2.50 3.48
N GLU A 455 8.97 3.50 4.32
CA GLU A 455 7.90 4.12 5.12
C GLU A 455 8.21 5.62 5.37
N SER A 456 7.19 6.47 5.27
CA SER A 456 7.27 7.88 5.70
C SER A 456 6.81 8.02 7.15
N LEU A 457 7.57 8.78 7.95
CA LEU A 457 7.36 8.99 9.38
C LEU A 457 7.09 10.47 9.71
N GLY A 458 6.57 11.23 8.75
CA GLY A 458 6.23 12.65 8.88
C GLY A 458 7.07 13.57 7.99
N GLU A 459 8.06 13.06 7.26
CA GLU A 459 8.86 13.85 6.33
C GLU A 459 7.97 14.50 5.27
N HIS A 460 8.12 15.82 5.07
CA HIS A 460 7.27 16.61 4.18
C HIS A 460 5.75 16.52 4.49
N GLY A 461 5.39 16.14 5.71
CA GLY A 461 4.01 15.90 6.13
C GLY A 461 3.41 14.61 5.59
N LEU A 462 4.23 13.70 5.03
CA LEU A 462 3.80 12.38 4.59
C LEU A 462 4.00 11.35 5.71
N TYR A 463 3.02 10.48 5.87
CA TYR A 463 3.06 9.35 6.78
C TYR A 463 2.73 8.08 6.01
N LEU A 464 3.07 6.92 6.57
CA LEU A 464 2.81 5.61 5.97
C LEU A 464 3.48 5.47 4.58
N HIS A 465 2.87 4.66 3.73
CA HIS A 465 3.32 4.30 2.39
C HIS A 465 2.15 4.35 1.38
N GLY A 466 2.36 3.81 0.19
CA GLY A 466 1.37 3.82 -0.90
C GLY A 466 1.26 5.15 -1.63
N THR A 467 2.23 6.07 -1.45
CA THR A 467 2.30 7.27 -2.28
C THR A 467 2.63 6.86 -3.71
N PRO A 468 1.92 7.35 -4.75
CA PRO A 468 2.24 7.01 -6.13
C PRO A 468 3.73 7.19 -6.42
N TYR A 469 4.37 6.16 -6.98
CA TYR A 469 5.83 6.02 -7.05
C TYR A 469 6.56 7.28 -7.56
N SER A 470 6.02 7.94 -8.59
CA SER A 470 6.60 9.17 -9.17
C SER A 470 6.59 10.39 -8.23
N LEU A 471 5.80 10.34 -7.16
CA LEU A 471 5.65 11.38 -6.15
C LEU A 471 6.19 10.94 -4.78
N ALA A 472 6.57 9.67 -4.65
CA ALA A 472 6.99 9.11 -3.37
C ALA A 472 8.39 9.61 -2.98
N PRO A 473 8.59 9.94 -1.69
CA PRO A 473 9.91 10.29 -1.18
C PRO A 473 10.82 9.05 -1.16
N ASP A 474 12.13 9.27 -1.16
CA ASP A 474 13.12 8.18 -1.21
C ASP A 474 13.01 7.24 -0.02
N VAL A 475 12.56 7.72 1.15
CA VAL A 475 12.30 6.88 2.33
C VAL A 475 11.21 5.81 2.13
N GLN A 476 10.35 5.93 1.11
CA GLN A 476 9.38 4.87 0.73
C GLN A 476 9.91 3.91 -0.35
N LYS A 477 11.02 4.25 -1.01
CA LYS A 477 11.61 3.50 -2.12
C LYS A 477 12.90 2.79 -1.72
N ASP A 478 13.70 3.42 -0.86
CA ASP A 478 15.00 2.93 -0.43
C ASP A 478 14.83 1.90 0.67
N ILE A 479 15.12 0.64 0.33
CA ILE A 479 14.84 -0.52 1.17
C ILE A 479 16.13 -1.19 1.64
N PRO A 480 16.12 -1.82 2.83
CA PRO A 480 17.19 -2.72 3.21
C PRO A 480 17.16 -3.96 2.31
N TYR A 481 18.31 -4.33 1.75
CA TYR A 481 18.54 -5.59 1.05
C TYR A 481 19.79 -6.27 1.63
N ILE A 482 19.59 -7.34 2.40
CA ILE A 482 20.62 -7.98 3.22
C ILE A 482 20.79 -9.42 2.79
N VAL A 483 22.04 -9.87 2.68
CA VAL A 483 22.41 -11.23 2.32
C VAL A 483 23.29 -11.85 3.40
N TRP A 484 22.93 -13.04 3.87
CA TRP A 484 23.77 -13.87 4.70
C TRP A 484 24.03 -15.21 4.02
N MET A 485 25.28 -15.65 3.97
CA MET A 485 25.70 -16.89 3.32
C MET A 485 26.44 -17.77 4.32
N SER A 486 26.10 -19.05 4.36
CA SER A 486 26.85 -20.04 5.13
C SER A 486 28.27 -20.22 4.58
N PRO A 487 29.24 -20.68 5.38
CA PRO A 487 30.59 -20.95 4.90
C PRO A 487 30.61 -21.91 3.70
N THR A 488 29.69 -22.88 3.64
CA THR A 488 29.55 -23.80 2.51
C THR A 488 29.07 -23.08 1.26
N PHE A 489 28.09 -22.18 1.40
CA PHE A 489 27.59 -21.39 0.26
C PHE A 489 28.66 -20.44 -0.29
N LYS A 490 29.40 -19.74 0.58
CA LYS A 490 30.50 -18.82 0.19
C LYS A 490 31.63 -19.51 -0.57
N LYS A 491 31.83 -20.81 -0.40
CA LYS A 491 32.82 -21.58 -1.18
C LYS A 491 32.37 -21.84 -2.62
N ALA A 492 31.06 -21.94 -2.84
CA ALA A 492 30.49 -22.24 -4.14
C ALA A 492 30.21 -20.97 -4.96
N LYS A 493 29.83 -19.88 -4.29
CA LYS A 493 29.38 -18.64 -4.92
C LYS A 493 29.95 -17.42 -4.21
N THR A 494 30.32 -16.43 -5.00
CA THR A 494 30.76 -15.10 -4.53
C THR A 494 29.65 -14.10 -4.81
N LEU A 495 29.59 -13.04 -4.00
CA LEU A 495 28.61 -11.97 -4.16
C LEU A 495 29.16 -10.93 -5.16
N ALA A 496 28.43 -10.71 -6.24
CA ALA A 496 28.69 -9.75 -7.32
C ALA A 496 27.59 -8.65 -7.36
N ALA A 497 27.07 -8.29 -6.19
CA ALA A 497 25.85 -7.50 -6.06
C ALA A 497 25.91 -6.11 -6.73
N ASP A 498 27.05 -5.42 -6.68
CA ASP A 498 27.18 -4.08 -7.28
C ASP A 498 26.93 -4.10 -8.80
N ALA A 499 27.41 -5.14 -9.49
CA ALA A 499 27.20 -5.30 -10.93
C ALA A 499 25.73 -5.60 -11.23
N ALA A 500 25.12 -6.53 -10.50
CA ALA A 500 23.72 -6.92 -10.71
C ALA A 500 22.75 -5.76 -10.43
N LEU A 501 22.97 -5.02 -9.34
CA LEU A 501 22.14 -3.87 -8.99
C LEU A 501 22.28 -2.72 -10.00
N SER A 502 23.46 -2.54 -10.60
CA SER A 502 23.64 -1.53 -11.66
C SER A 502 22.86 -1.83 -12.95
N HIS A 503 22.48 -3.09 -13.17
CA HIS A 503 21.72 -3.53 -14.34
C HIS A 503 20.22 -3.62 -14.09
N ALA A 504 19.80 -3.62 -12.83
CA ALA A 504 18.39 -3.65 -12.45
C ALA A 504 17.83 -2.22 -12.41
N GLN A 505 16.58 -2.03 -12.84
CA GLN A 505 15.91 -0.76 -12.58
C GLN A 505 15.59 -0.61 -11.09
N HIS A 506 15.24 -1.73 -10.45
CA HIS A 506 14.92 -1.84 -9.04
C HIS A 506 15.58 -3.10 -8.45
N ALA A 507 15.98 -3.05 -7.17
CA ALA A 507 16.66 -4.18 -6.52
C ALA A 507 15.80 -5.45 -6.48
N HIS A 508 14.48 -5.30 -6.38
CA HIS A 508 13.53 -6.40 -6.42
C HIS A 508 13.61 -7.26 -7.68
N GLU A 509 13.98 -6.68 -8.82
CA GLU A 509 14.12 -7.42 -10.09
C GLU A 509 15.27 -8.43 -10.04
N THR A 510 16.24 -8.23 -9.14
CA THR A 510 17.35 -9.17 -8.97
C THR A 510 16.94 -10.46 -8.26
N ILE A 511 15.88 -10.43 -7.44
CA ILE A 511 15.56 -11.54 -6.52
C ILE A 511 15.20 -12.81 -7.30
N PHE A 512 14.38 -12.71 -8.35
CA PHE A 512 14.03 -13.84 -9.20
C PHE A 512 15.27 -14.56 -9.75
N HIS A 513 16.16 -13.79 -10.39
CA HIS A 513 17.35 -14.33 -11.06
C HIS A 513 18.41 -14.78 -10.04
N SER A 514 18.53 -14.09 -8.92
CA SER A 514 19.47 -14.44 -7.84
C SER A 514 19.09 -15.72 -7.13
N VAL A 515 17.80 -16.00 -6.93
CA VAL A 515 17.34 -17.27 -6.36
C VAL A 515 17.59 -18.42 -7.35
N MET A 516 17.33 -18.22 -8.66
CA MET A 516 17.72 -19.20 -9.68
C MET A 516 19.24 -19.44 -9.69
N GLY A 517 20.01 -18.36 -9.60
CA GLY A 517 21.47 -18.36 -9.48
C GLY A 517 21.96 -19.17 -8.28
N ALA A 518 21.36 -18.94 -7.11
CA ALA A 518 21.66 -19.64 -5.87
C ALA A 518 21.42 -21.15 -5.94
N PHE A 519 20.42 -21.59 -6.71
CA PHE A 519 20.15 -23.02 -6.93
C PHE A 519 20.91 -23.64 -8.10
N ASP A 520 21.73 -22.88 -8.83
CA ASP A 520 22.34 -23.32 -10.09
C ASP A 520 21.28 -23.78 -11.10
N MET A 521 20.14 -23.07 -11.11
CA MET A 521 19.02 -23.31 -12.01
C MET A 521 19.17 -22.46 -13.27
N ARG A 522 18.94 -23.06 -14.45
CA ARG A 522 19.04 -22.39 -15.75
C ARG A 522 17.78 -22.61 -16.58
N SER A 523 17.39 -21.56 -17.29
CA SER A 523 16.27 -21.52 -18.25
C SER A 523 16.47 -20.32 -19.19
N ASP A 524 15.71 -20.26 -20.29
CA ASP A 524 15.75 -19.16 -21.27
C ASP A 524 15.40 -17.80 -20.66
N ILE A 525 14.69 -17.80 -19.53
CA ILE A 525 14.30 -16.59 -18.80
C ILE A 525 15.35 -16.11 -17.80
N TYR A 526 16.37 -16.92 -17.47
CA TYR A 526 17.40 -16.54 -16.50
C TYR A 526 18.32 -15.47 -17.07
N LYS A 527 18.46 -14.35 -16.35
CA LYS A 527 19.30 -13.21 -16.73
C LYS A 527 20.50 -13.12 -15.78
N PRO A 528 21.71 -13.57 -16.19
CA PRO A 528 22.91 -13.50 -15.36
C PRO A 528 23.21 -12.10 -14.84
N GLN A 529 22.94 -11.05 -15.63
CA GLN A 529 23.15 -9.67 -15.21
C GLN A 529 22.21 -9.18 -14.09
N LEU A 530 21.17 -9.94 -13.74
CA LEU A 530 20.28 -9.65 -12.61
C LEU A 530 20.50 -10.62 -11.44
N ASP A 531 21.49 -11.50 -11.53
CA ASP A 531 21.86 -12.43 -10.47
C ASP A 531 23.00 -11.84 -9.64
N ILE A 532 22.75 -11.56 -8.36
CA ILE A 532 23.76 -11.00 -7.44
C ILE A 532 24.93 -11.95 -7.15
N PHE A 533 24.90 -13.18 -7.65
CA PHE A 533 25.99 -14.16 -7.56
C PHE A 533 26.70 -14.41 -8.89
N SER A 534 26.38 -13.65 -9.94
CA SER A 534 26.97 -13.78 -11.27
C SER A 534 27.92 -12.64 -11.62
N ASP A 535 29.10 -12.97 -12.14
CA ASP A 535 30.09 -12.01 -12.64
C ASP A 535 29.92 -11.68 -14.15
N ALA A 536 28.77 -12.01 -14.75
CA ALA A 536 28.58 -11.87 -16.18
C ALA A 536 28.58 -10.38 -16.62
N PRO A 537 29.46 -9.95 -17.55
CA PRO A 537 29.48 -8.57 -18.03
C PRO A 537 28.20 -8.27 -18.83
N GLY A 538 27.50 -7.19 -18.48
CA GLY A 538 26.27 -6.79 -19.14
C GLY A 538 26.46 -6.47 -20.63
N SER A 539 25.63 -7.08 -21.48
CA SER A 539 25.57 -6.71 -22.90
C SER A 539 24.76 -5.42 -23.08
N HIS A 540 25.42 -4.26 -22.99
CA HIS A 540 24.82 -3.02 -23.47
C HIS A 540 24.71 -3.06 -25.00
N LYS A 541 23.51 -3.38 -25.52
CA LYS A 541 23.07 -2.78 -26.78
C LYS A 541 22.29 -1.53 -26.44
N GLN A 542 22.96 -0.39 -26.48
CA GLN A 542 22.30 0.90 -26.71
C GLN A 542 21.44 0.77 -27.96
N LYS A 543 20.15 1.07 -27.83
CA LYS A 543 19.30 1.50 -28.93
C LYS A 543 18.54 2.74 -28.50
#